data_AF-A0A9D2B131-F1
#
_entry.id   AF-A0A9D2B131-F1
#
_cell.length_a   1.000
_cell.length_b   1.000
_cell.length_c   1.000
_cell.angle_alpha   90.00
_cell.angle_beta   90.00
_cell.angle_gamma   90.00
#
_symmetry.space_group_name_H-M   'P 1'
#
loop_
_entity.id
_entity.type
_entity.pdbx_description
1 polymer ?
#
loop_
_entity_poly.entity_id
_entity_poly.type
_entity_poly.pdbx_seq_one_letter_code
_entity_poly.pdbx_strand_id
1 'polypeptide(L)'
;MILPKQVSLVVIKITLDSLNVFLSDNLEPLMDTPHSVFAANKTLNIVMLWLFCVTVALLVLPLESISPELALQVEAHKTYLFLALIVEVSNFISQAIIGFLSSYFTKRSIKQEQEAMKQVVAGLDFAERALLREFVLQRKSVLYLPEGEPTVRSLVDSGILNVIADADPETGRVPVVITKKARPFITYRAIGLTRGKMDDEMLEKIMNSRPEFAREKKVMPRAYRGVKAA
;
A
#
# COMPACT_ATOMS: atom_id res chain seq x y z
N MET A 1 -14.63 -59.09 19.55
CA MET A 1 -14.38 -58.08 20.60
C MET A 1 -13.04 -57.44 20.28
N ILE A 2 -12.92 -56.10 20.41
CA ILE A 2 -11.75 -55.26 20.05
C ILE A 2 -11.71 -54.86 18.55
N LEU A 3 -12.50 -53.84 18.16
CA LEU A 3 -12.25 -53.07 16.92
C LEU A 3 -12.86 -51.63 16.83
N PRO A 4 -13.71 -51.09 17.74
CA PRO A 4 -14.32 -49.78 17.48
C PRO A 4 -13.44 -48.57 17.87
N LYS A 5 -12.44 -48.73 18.75
CA LYS A 5 -11.57 -47.63 19.19
C LYS A 5 -10.64 -47.09 18.09
N GLN A 6 -10.28 -47.91 17.11
CA GLN A 6 -9.35 -47.52 16.04
C GLN A 6 -10.00 -46.57 15.02
N VAL A 7 -11.29 -46.76 14.68
CA VAL A 7 -11.95 -45.97 13.62
C VAL A 7 -12.22 -44.53 14.08
N SER A 8 -12.65 -44.35 15.33
CA SER A 8 -12.87 -43.01 15.92
C SER A 8 -11.54 -42.25 16.08
N LEU A 9 -10.46 -42.96 16.44
CA LEU A 9 -9.10 -42.40 16.46
C LEU A 9 -8.61 -42.02 15.07
N VAL A 10 -8.93 -42.79 14.04
CA VAL A 10 -8.50 -42.51 12.65
C VAL A 10 -9.23 -41.29 12.09
N VAL A 11 -10.54 -41.13 12.31
CA VAL A 11 -11.26 -39.93 11.84
C VAL A 11 -10.77 -38.68 12.57
N ILE A 12 -10.61 -38.75 13.90
CA ILE A 12 -10.07 -37.65 14.70
C ILE A 12 -8.63 -37.32 14.28
N LYS A 13 -7.81 -38.33 14.01
CA LYS A 13 -6.43 -38.18 13.55
C LYS A 13 -6.35 -37.64 12.13
N ILE A 14 -7.25 -38.00 11.21
CA ILE A 14 -7.33 -37.43 9.86
C ILE A 14 -7.79 -35.97 9.92
N THR A 15 -8.74 -35.63 10.79
CA THR A 15 -9.13 -34.21 10.99
C THR A 15 -8.02 -33.41 11.67
N LEU A 16 -7.29 -33.98 12.63
CA LEU A 16 -6.15 -33.33 13.29
C LEU A 16 -4.95 -33.21 12.35
N ASP A 17 -4.65 -34.21 11.53
CA ASP A 17 -3.56 -34.16 10.54
C ASP A 17 -3.92 -33.20 9.41
N SER A 18 -5.19 -33.12 8.99
CA SER A 18 -5.65 -32.10 8.05
C SER A 18 -5.59 -30.69 8.66
N LEU A 19 -5.87 -30.56 9.96
CA LEU A 19 -5.71 -29.32 10.71
C LEU A 19 -4.23 -28.93 10.85
N ASN A 20 -3.35 -29.91 11.09
CA ASN A 20 -1.92 -29.70 11.31
C ASN A 20 -1.19 -29.38 9.99
N VAL A 21 -1.57 -30.03 8.89
CA VAL A 21 -1.08 -29.72 7.53
C VAL A 21 -1.59 -28.34 7.10
N PHE A 22 -2.87 -28.01 7.34
CA PHE A 22 -3.39 -26.69 7.02
C PHE A 22 -2.78 -25.57 7.89
N LEU A 23 -2.55 -25.84 9.18
CA LEU A 23 -1.83 -24.93 10.08
C LEU A 23 -0.38 -24.76 9.62
N SER A 24 0.33 -25.83 9.26
CA SER A 24 1.72 -25.75 8.80
C SER A 24 1.84 -24.92 7.51
N ASP A 25 0.99 -25.20 6.50
CA ASP A 25 1.07 -24.55 5.19
C ASP A 25 0.66 -23.07 5.20
N ASN A 26 -0.14 -22.63 6.18
CA ASN A 26 -0.62 -21.24 6.27
C ASN A 26 0.07 -20.41 7.37
N LEU A 27 0.78 -21.05 8.31
CA LEU A 27 1.41 -20.38 9.46
C LEU A 27 2.90 -20.09 9.24
N GLU A 28 3.63 -20.93 8.51
CA GLU A 28 5.06 -20.71 8.17
C GLU A 28 5.34 -19.41 7.39
N PRO A 29 4.55 -18.99 6.38
CA PRO A 29 4.85 -17.77 5.64
C PRO A 29 4.53 -16.47 6.41
N LEU A 30 4.03 -16.55 7.65
CA LEU A 30 3.53 -15.41 8.42
C LEU A 30 4.47 -14.94 9.55
N MET A 31 5.53 -15.68 9.85
CA MET A 31 6.47 -15.36 10.94
C MET A 31 7.50 -14.28 10.61
N ASP A 32 7.56 -13.82 9.35
CA ASP A 32 8.63 -12.94 8.85
C ASP A 32 8.24 -11.44 8.69
N THR A 33 7.06 -11.01 9.15
CA THR A 33 6.69 -9.58 9.10
C THR A 33 6.58 -8.95 10.49
N PRO A 34 7.56 -8.13 10.92
CA PRO A 34 7.45 -7.39 12.17
C PRO A 34 6.44 -6.26 12.02
N HIS A 35 5.55 -6.16 13.01
CA HIS A 35 4.47 -5.17 13.16
C HIS A 35 3.26 -5.35 12.24
N SER A 36 2.28 -6.14 12.68
CA SER A 36 0.91 -5.60 12.68
C SER A 36 -0.02 -6.41 13.58
N VAL A 37 -0.71 -5.71 14.48
CA VAL A 37 -1.96 -6.19 15.12
C VAL A 37 -2.93 -6.71 14.04
N PHE A 38 -2.83 -6.20 12.81
CA PHE A 38 -3.56 -6.69 11.64
C PHE A 38 -3.18 -8.11 11.19
N ALA A 39 -1.92 -8.54 11.26
CA ALA A 39 -1.51 -9.90 10.94
C ALA A 39 -2.01 -10.89 12.01
N ALA A 40 -1.87 -10.53 13.29
CA ALA A 40 -2.45 -11.31 14.38
C ALA A 40 -3.98 -11.42 14.25
N ASN A 41 -4.67 -10.33 13.88
CA ASN A 41 -6.11 -10.36 13.59
C ASN A 41 -6.44 -11.25 12.38
N LYS A 42 -5.60 -11.30 11.35
CA LYS A 42 -5.81 -12.19 10.19
C LYS A 42 -5.69 -13.66 10.58
N THR A 43 -4.68 -14.04 11.36
CA THR A 43 -4.52 -15.42 11.84
C THR A 43 -5.67 -15.82 12.76
N LEU A 44 -6.07 -14.95 13.69
CA LEU A 44 -7.23 -15.20 14.56
C LEU A 44 -8.52 -15.33 13.76
N ASN A 45 -8.72 -14.50 12.72
CA ASN A 45 -9.89 -14.61 11.85
C ASN A 45 -9.92 -15.92 11.06
N ILE A 46 -8.76 -16.40 10.60
CA ILE A 46 -8.64 -17.69 9.89
C ILE A 46 -8.97 -18.84 10.85
N VAL A 47 -8.41 -18.84 12.06
CA VAL A 47 -8.70 -19.87 13.07
C VAL A 47 -10.18 -19.86 13.45
N MET A 48 -10.78 -18.68 13.64
CA MET A 48 -12.21 -18.53 13.96
C MET A 48 -13.12 -18.98 12.81
N LEU A 49 -12.72 -18.73 11.55
CA LEU A 49 -13.43 -19.21 10.37
C LEU A 49 -13.40 -20.75 10.28
N TRP A 50 -12.24 -21.34 10.61
CA TRP A 50 -12.11 -22.80 10.68
C TRP A 50 -12.96 -23.40 11.79
N LEU A 51 -12.98 -22.78 12.97
CA LEU A 51 -13.84 -23.21 14.09
C LEU A 51 -15.31 -23.19 13.67
N PHE A 52 -15.75 -22.11 13.02
CA PHE A 52 -17.10 -21.98 12.47
C PHE A 52 -17.44 -23.05 11.41
N CYS A 53 -16.50 -23.35 10.49
CA CYS A 53 -16.69 -24.41 9.52
C CYS A 53 -16.85 -25.79 10.20
N VAL A 54 -16.07 -26.06 11.26
CA VAL A 54 -16.14 -27.31 12.02
C VAL A 54 -17.45 -27.40 12.80
N THR A 55 -17.90 -26.34 13.46
CA THR A 55 -19.17 -26.32 14.22
C THR A 55 -20.37 -26.51 13.30
N VAL A 56 -20.40 -25.84 12.15
CA VAL A 56 -21.46 -26.00 11.13
C VAL A 56 -21.44 -27.40 10.51
N ALA A 57 -20.26 -27.92 10.15
CA ALA A 57 -20.13 -29.27 9.59
C ALA A 57 -20.62 -30.34 10.57
N LEU A 58 -20.28 -30.22 11.86
CA LEU A 58 -20.71 -31.15 12.90
C LEU A 58 -22.24 -31.13 13.13
N LEU A 59 -22.90 -30.00 12.84
CA LEU A 59 -24.34 -29.81 13.01
C LEU A 59 -25.16 -30.24 11.79
N VAL A 60 -24.58 -30.12 10.58
CA VAL A 60 -25.24 -30.46 9.30
C VAL A 60 -25.03 -31.93 8.92
N LEU A 61 -23.97 -32.58 9.40
CA LEU A 61 -23.69 -33.98 9.08
C LEU A 61 -24.67 -34.95 9.79
N PRO A 62 -25.26 -35.91 9.05
CA PRO A 62 -26.05 -36.99 9.65
C PRO A 62 -25.10 -38.02 10.29
N LEU A 63 -24.62 -37.73 11.50
CA LEU A 63 -23.65 -38.53 12.26
C LEU A 63 -24.14 -39.97 12.56
N GLU A 64 -25.45 -40.19 12.51
CA GLU A 64 -26.10 -41.50 12.64
C GLU A 64 -25.61 -42.53 11.61
N SER A 65 -25.20 -42.07 10.43
CA SER A 65 -24.69 -42.92 9.35
C SER A 65 -23.21 -43.28 9.45
N ILE A 66 -22.44 -42.56 10.29
CA ILE A 66 -20.97 -42.70 10.38
C ILE A 66 -20.57 -43.46 11.63
N SER A 67 -21.13 -43.10 12.79
CA SER A 67 -20.99 -43.91 14.01
C SER A 67 -22.04 -43.54 15.07
N PRO A 68 -22.68 -44.54 15.71
CA PRO A 68 -23.71 -44.29 16.72
C PRO A 68 -23.13 -43.67 18.02
N GLU A 69 -21.86 -43.91 18.32
CA GLU A 69 -21.19 -43.39 19.51
C GLU A 69 -20.94 -41.86 19.42
N LEU A 70 -20.54 -41.35 18.25
CA LEU A 70 -20.38 -39.92 18.03
C LEU A 70 -21.73 -39.19 17.98
N ALA A 71 -22.76 -39.81 17.40
CA ALA A 71 -24.10 -39.25 17.39
C ALA A 71 -24.65 -39.00 18.81
N LEU A 72 -24.48 -39.97 19.72
CA LEU A 72 -24.86 -39.83 21.13
C LEU A 72 -24.10 -38.72 21.86
N GLN A 73 -22.79 -38.58 21.61
CA GLN A 73 -21.99 -37.52 22.25
C GLN A 73 -22.34 -36.12 21.74
N VAL A 74 -22.63 -35.98 20.45
CA VAL A 74 -23.05 -34.72 19.85
C VAL A 74 -24.46 -34.34 20.29
N GLU A 75 -25.37 -35.30 20.38
CA GLU A 75 -26.72 -35.08 20.91
C GLU A 75 -26.69 -34.63 22.38
N ALA A 76 -25.80 -35.23 23.21
CA ALA A 76 -25.61 -34.84 24.60
C ALA A 76 -25.06 -33.41 24.78
N HIS A 77 -24.29 -32.89 23.82
CA HIS A 77 -23.65 -31.57 23.89
C HIS A 77 -24.22 -30.54 22.91
N LYS A 78 -25.36 -30.84 22.28
CA LYS A 78 -25.99 -30.00 21.25
C LYS A 78 -26.22 -28.55 21.68
N THR A 79 -26.57 -28.34 22.95
CA THR A 79 -26.78 -27.00 23.53
C THR A 79 -25.51 -26.14 23.50
N TYR A 80 -24.34 -26.74 23.79
CA TYR A 80 -23.06 -26.04 23.76
C TYR A 80 -22.64 -25.69 22.33
N LEU A 81 -22.96 -26.55 21.35
CA LEU A 81 -22.70 -26.27 19.94
C LEU A 81 -23.52 -25.08 19.42
N PHE A 82 -24.81 -24.99 19.79
CA PHE A 82 -25.61 -23.80 19.45
C PHE A 82 -25.11 -22.52 20.11
N LEU A 83 -24.65 -22.59 21.36
CA LEU A 83 -24.04 -21.44 22.03
C LEU A 83 -22.74 -20.99 21.33
N ALA A 84 -21.87 -21.95 20.96
CA ALA A 84 -20.67 -21.65 20.18
C ALA A 84 -21.01 -20.99 18.84
N LEU A 85 -22.02 -21.52 18.13
CA LEU A 85 -22.48 -20.98 16.85
C LEU A 85 -22.97 -19.53 16.98
N ILE A 86 -23.74 -19.19 18.02
CA ILE A 86 -24.21 -17.82 18.26
C ILE A 86 -23.03 -16.87 18.48
N VAL A 87 -22.03 -17.29 19.26
CA VAL A 87 -20.83 -16.48 19.52
C VAL A 87 -20.03 -16.26 18.25
N GLU A 88 -19.86 -17.30 17.43
CA GLU A 88 -19.15 -17.21 16.14
C GLU A 88 -19.86 -16.30 15.14
N VAL A 89 -21.19 -16.42 15.02
CA VAL A 89 -22.00 -15.57 14.15
C VAL A 89 -21.92 -14.11 14.60
N SER A 90 -22.00 -13.85 15.90
CA SER A 90 -21.85 -12.49 16.45
C SER A 90 -20.48 -11.89 16.13
N ASN A 91 -19.41 -12.67 16.29
CA ASN A 91 -18.05 -12.24 15.95
C ASN A 91 -17.90 -11.98 14.45
N PHE A 92 -18.44 -12.85 13.60
CA PHE A 92 -18.41 -12.69 12.15
C PHE A 92 -19.13 -11.41 11.69
N ILE A 93 -20.30 -11.13 12.25
CA ILE A 93 -21.06 -9.89 11.98
C ILE A 93 -20.26 -8.67 12.41
N SER A 94 -19.66 -8.69 13.61
CA SER A 94 -18.83 -7.60 14.11
C SER A 94 -17.65 -7.30 13.17
N GLN A 95 -16.93 -8.34 12.73
CA GLN A 95 -15.83 -8.20 11.80
C GLN A 95 -16.27 -7.70 10.43
N ALA A 96 -17.42 -8.17 9.93
CA ALA A 96 -17.99 -7.70 8.67
C ALA A 96 -18.31 -6.20 8.72
N ILE A 97 -18.90 -5.72 9.83
CA ILE A 97 -19.20 -4.30 10.04
C ILE A 97 -17.92 -3.47 10.09
N ILE A 98 -16.92 -3.88 10.88
CA ILE A 98 -15.64 -3.18 11.00
C ILE A 98 -14.91 -3.15 9.64
N GLY A 99 -14.88 -4.27 8.92
CA GLY A 99 -14.31 -4.36 7.58
C GLY A 99 -15.01 -3.45 6.57
N PHE A 100 -16.34 -3.40 6.61
CA PHE A 100 -17.12 -2.54 5.73
C PHE A 100 -16.88 -1.05 6.03
N LEU A 101 -16.94 -0.65 7.31
CA LEU A 101 -16.70 0.73 7.74
C LEU A 101 -15.29 1.19 7.41
N SER A 102 -14.27 0.40 7.76
CA SER A 102 -12.87 0.74 7.46
C SER A 102 -12.62 0.89 5.96
N SER A 103 -13.18 0.01 5.14
CA SER A 103 -13.11 0.13 3.67
C SER A 103 -13.80 1.40 3.19
N TYR A 104 -14.97 1.72 3.74
CA TYR A 104 -15.74 2.91 3.38
C TYR A 104 -14.99 4.21 3.72
N PHE A 105 -14.47 4.33 4.94
CA PHE A 105 -13.69 5.48 5.38
C PHE A 105 -12.37 5.61 4.62
N THR A 106 -11.68 4.50 4.37
CA THR A 106 -10.43 4.50 3.58
C THR A 106 -10.66 5.02 2.17
N LYS A 107 -11.72 4.56 1.49
CA LYS A 107 -12.08 5.05 0.16
C LYS A 107 -12.40 6.55 0.16
N ARG A 108 -13.09 7.05 1.18
CA ARG A 108 -13.38 8.49 1.32
C ARG A 108 -12.12 9.29 1.58
N SER A 109 -11.26 8.85 2.48
CA SER A 109 -9.99 9.51 2.80
C SER A 109 -9.08 9.60 1.58
N ILE A 110 -8.92 8.50 0.82
CA ILE A 110 -8.13 8.51 -0.43
C ILE A 110 -8.69 9.52 -1.43
N LYS A 111 -10.01 9.59 -1.61
CA LYS A 111 -10.63 10.57 -2.51
C LYS A 111 -10.37 12.01 -2.04
N GLN A 112 -10.51 12.28 -0.74
CA GLN A 112 -10.25 13.60 -0.16
C GLN A 112 -8.78 14.01 -0.35
N GLU A 113 -7.82 13.11 -0.09
CA GLU A 113 -6.40 13.37 -0.35
C GLU A 113 -6.13 13.67 -1.82
N GLN A 114 -6.77 12.93 -2.74
CA GLN A 114 -6.62 13.14 -4.18
C GLN A 114 -7.21 14.48 -4.63
N GLU A 115 -8.38 14.86 -4.11
CA GLU A 115 -9.01 16.15 -4.40
C GLU A 115 -8.19 17.32 -3.86
N ALA A 116 -7.70 17.22 -2.62
CA ALA A 116 -6.79 18.21 -2.03
C ALA A 116 -5.53 18.37 -2.88
N MET A 117 -4.89 17.26 -3.26
CA MET A 117 -3.71 17.31 -4.14
C MET A 117 -4.01 17.94 -5.50
N LYS A 118 -5.19 17.66 -6.08
CA LYS A 118 -5.62 18.27 -7.34
C LYS A 118 -5.82 19.78 -7.21
N GLN A 119 -6.39 20.25 -6.09
CA GLN A 119 -6.56 21.68 -5.82
C GLN A 119 -5.21 22.38 -5.65
N VAL A 120 -4.28 21.77 -4.91
CA VAL A 120 -2.91 22.27 -4.77
C VAL A 120 -2.26 22.37 -6.15
N VAL A 121 -2.27 21.29 -6.94
CA VAL A 121 -1.67 21.28 -8.30
C VAL A 121 -2.29 22.33 -9.23
N ALA A 122 -3.59 22.63 -9.08
CA ALA A 122 -4.26 23.68 -9.84
C ALA A 122 -3.88 25.10 -9.41
N GLY A 123 -3.51 25.28 -8.14
CA GLY A 123 -3.12 26.56 -7.54
C GLY A 123 -1.63 26.89 -7.61
N LEU A 124 -0.81 26.09 -8.29
CA LEU A 124 0.63 26.36 -8.39
C LEU A 124 0.90 27.68 -9.11
N ASP A 125 1.85 28.43 -8.54
CA ASP A 125 2.36 29.65 -9.13
C ASP A 125 3.26 29.34 -10.35
N PHE A 126 3.51 30.36 -11.17
CA PHE A 126 4.32 30.26 -12.38
C PHE A 126 5.74 29.73 -12.11
N ALA A 127 6.38 30.17 -11.02
CA ALA A 127 7.71 29.72 -10.62
C ALA A 127 7.72 28.23 -10.23
N GLU A 128 6.71 27.78 -9.49
CA GLU A 128 6.55 26.39 -9.05
C GLU A 128 6.31 25.45 -10.25
N ARG A 129 5.46 25.88 -11.19
CA ARG A 129 5.23 25.15 -12.44
C ARG A 129 6.50 25.07 -13.28
N ALA A 130 7.29 26.15 -13.33
CA ALA A 130 8.57 26.17 -14.03
C ALA A 130 9.59 25.21 -13.38
N LEU A 131 9.61 25.11 -12.05
CA LEU A 131 10.45 24.17 -11.33
C LEU A 131 10.02 22.71 -11.57
N LEU A 132 8.72 22.39 -11.52
CA LEU A 132 8.24 21.05 -11.86
C LEU A 132 8.51 20.68 -13.32
N ARG A 133 8.51 21.66 -14.24
CA ARG A 133 8.91 21.45 -15.63
C ARG A 133 10.35 20.96 -15.73
N GLU A 134 11.23 21.44 -14.87
CA GLU A 134 12.64 21.08 -14.90
C GLU A 134 12.86 19.58 -14.60
N PHE A 135 12.08 18.98 -13.69
CA PHE A 135 12.10 17.53 -13.45
C PHE A 135 11.78 16.73 -14.73
N VAL A 136 10.79 17.19 -15.50
CA VAL A 136 10.39 16.55 -16.75
C VAL A 136 11.42 16.78 -17.86
N LEU A 137 11.96 18.01 -17.96
CA LEU A 137 12.95 18.38 -18.97
C LEU A 137 14.30 17.68 -18.77
N GLN A 138 14.80 17.62 -17.53
CA GLN A 138 16.05 16.93 -17.21
C GLN A 138 15.92 15.41 -17.24
N ARG A 139 14.70 14.87 -17.29
CA ARG A 139 14.40 13.43 -17.18
C ARG A 139 15.02 12.78 -15.93
N LYS A 140 15.19 13.57 -14.86
CA LYS A 140 15.72 13.11 -13.57
C LYS A 140 14.59 13.05 -12.55
N SER A 141 14.55 11.97 -11.77
CA SER A 141 13.60 11.81 -10.66
C SER A 141 14.01 12.59 -9.41
N VAL A 142 15.30 12.93 -9.29
CA VAL A 142 15.92 13.66 -8.19
C VAL A 142 16.59 14.91 -8.73
N LEU A 143 16.31 16.06 -8.13
CA LEU A 143 17.02 17.32 -8.41
C LEU A 143 17.67 17.85 -7.12
N TYR A 144 18.85 18.45 -7.28
CA TYR A 144 19.55 19.13 -6.20
C TYR A 144 19.14 20.59 -6.20
N LEU A 145 18.39 21.01 -5.20
CA LEU A 145 17.80 22.34 -5.10
C LEU A 145 18.30 23.06 -3.83
N PRO A 146 18.53 24.38 -3.87
CA PRO A 146 18.88 25.12 -2.66
C PRO A 146 17.66 25.20 -1.72
N GLU A 147 17.87 24.93 -0.44
CA GLU A 147 16.80 24.96 0.57
C GLU A 147 16.29 26.38 0.86
N GLY A 148 17.15 27.39 0.67
CA GLY A 148 16.82 28.81 0.94
C GLY A 148 15.88 29.46 -0.07
N GLU A 149 15.47 28.75 -1.12
CA GLU A 149 14.60 29.29 -2.16
C GLU A 149 13.11 29.15 -1.77
N PRO A 150 12.31 30.23 -1.75
CA PRO A 150 10.91 30.18 -1.32
C PRO A 150 10.06 29.23 -2.17
N THR A 151 10.35 29.13 -3.47
CA THR A 151 9.66 28.23 -4.39
C THR A 151 9.85 26.75 -4.01
N VAL A 152 11.05 26.37 -3.58
CA VAL A 152 11.36 24.99 -3.18
C VAL A 152 10.65 24.67 -1.88
N ARG A 153 10.68 25.59 -0.92
CA ARG A 153 10.00 25.45 0.37
C ARG A 153 8.48 25.34 0.21
N SER A 154 7.87 26.19 -0.61
CA SER A 154 6.43 26.12 -0.89
C SER A 154 5.99 24.77 -1.49
N LEU A 155 6.80 24.20 -2.39
CA LEU A 155 6.53 22.88 -2.96
C LEU A 155 6.76 21.71 -1.99
N VAL A 156 7.67 21.87 -1.02
CA VAL A 156 7.87 20.89 0.06
C VAL A 156 6.73 20.98 1.08
N ASP A 157 6.36 22.19 1.50
CA ASP A 157 5.28 22.46 2.45
C ASP A 157 3.91 21.99 1.91
N SER A 158 3.70 22.10 0.60
CA SER A 158 2.50 21.60 -0.09
C SER A 158 2.50 20.08 -0.32
N GLY A 159 3.58 19.37 0.04
CA GLY A 159 3.70 17.91 -0.07
C GLY A 159 3.90 17.38 -1.49
N ILE A 160 4.11 18.28 -2.46
CA ILE A 160 4.42 17.92 -3.86
C ILE A 160 5.84 17.37 -3.98
N LEU A 161 6.76 18.02 -3.28
CA LEU A 161 8.16 17.63 -3.20
C LEU A 161 8.48 17.02 -1.83
N ASN A 162 9.40 16.07 -1.82
CA ASN A 162 9.92 15.44 -0.61
C ASN A 162 11.45 15.45 -0.61
N VAL A 163 12.04 15.82 0.52
CA VAL A 163 13.49 15.79 0.76
C VAL A 163 13.90 14.36 1.12
N ILE A 164 14.91 13.80 0.44
CA ILE A 164 15.34 12.41 0.69
C ILE A 164 16.51 12.33 1.66
N ALA A 165 17.43 13.30 1.62
CA ALA A 165 18.65 13.29 2.40
C ALA A 165 19.04 14.70 2.82
N ASP A 166 20.02 14.78 3.72
CA ASP A 166 20.57 16.03 4.22
C ASP A 166 21.22 16.85 3.09
N ALA A 167 21.37 18.15 3.35
CA ALA A 167 22.03 19.07 2.43
C ALA A 167 23.48 18.62 2.16
N ASP A 168 23.87 18.68 0.90
CA ASP A 168 25.26 18.47 0.50
C ASP A 168 26.15 19.56 1.14
N PRO A 169 27.15 19.20 1.96
CA PRO A 169 27.96 20.17 2.71
C PRO A 169 28.77 21.11 1.81
N GLU A 170 29.08 20.70 0.57
CA GLU A 170 29.88 21.49 -0.38
C GLU A 170 29.03 22.51 -1.16
N THR A 171 27.76 22.18 -1.43
CA THR A 171 26.90 23.00 -2.31
C THR A 171 25.70 23.62 -1.60
N GLY A 172 25.40 23.20 -0.37
CA GLY A 172 24.21 23.62 0.37
C GLY A 172 22.89 23.24 -0.33
N ARG A 173 22.94 22.25 -1.23
CA ARG A 173 21.79 21.79 -2.01
C ARG A 173 21.25 20.50 -1.46
N VAL A 174 19.94 20.40 -1.44
CA VAL A 174 19.20 19.26 -0.91
C VAL A 174 18.70 18.41 -2.07
N PRO A 175 18.84 17.07 -2.01
CA PRO A 175 18.23 16.18 -2.99
C PRO A 175 16.72 16.06 -2.75
N VAL A 176 15.95 16.53 -3.72
CA VAL A 176 14.48 16.61 -3.66
C VAL A 176 13.85 15.75 -4.75
N VAL A 177 12.73 15.09 -4.43
CA VAL A 177 11.95 14.28 -5.36
C VAL A 177 10.48 14.63 -5.38
N ILE A 178 9.82 14.36 -6.50
CA ILE A 178 8.37 14.42 -6.60
C ILE A 178 7.75 13.24 -5.84
N THR A 179 6.89 13.57 -4.86
CA THR A 179 6.16 12.61 -4.02
C THR A 179 5.32 11.67 -4.88
N LYS A 180 5.28 10.38 -4.53
CA LYS A 180 4.50 9.35 -5.26
C LYS A 180 3.02 9.74 -5.41
N LYS A 181 2.45 10.41 -4.39
CA LYS A 181 1.06 10.90 -4.39
C LYS A 181 0.81 12.00 -5.43
N ALA A 182 1.80 12.86 -5.71
CA ALA A 182 1.65 14.03 -6.58
C ALA A 182 1.90 13.71 -8.08
N ARG A 183 2.74 12.71 -8.38
CA ARG A 183 3.09 12.31 -9.76
C ARG A 183 1.92 12.16 -10.75
N PRO A 184 0.79 11.49 -10.41
CA PRO A 184 -0.30 11.33 -11.38
C PRO A 184 -1.04 12.63 -11.70
N PHE A 185 -0.96 13.63 -10.82
CA PHE A 185 -1.61 14.93 -11.00
C PHE A 185 -0.75 15.93 -11.77
N ILE A 186 0.57 15.77 -11.73
CA ILE A 186 1.54 16.58 -12.44
C ILE A 186 1.60 16.13 -13.91
N THR A 187 0.61 16.58 -14.69
CA THR A 187 0.53 16.31 -16.13
C THR A 187 1.24 17.40 -16.93
N TYR A 188 1.63 17.09 -18.17
CA TYR A 188 2.21 18.07 -19.11
C TYR A 188 1.34 19.35 -19.19
N ARG A 189 0.01 19.20 -19.23
CA ARG A 189 -0.94 20.32 -19.24
C ARG A 189 -0.91 21.13 -17.94
N ALA A 190 -0.81 20.47 -16.78
CA ALA A 190 -0.69 21.16 -15.49
C ALA A 190 0.61 22.00 -15.42
N ILE A 191 1.70 21.49 -16.00
CA ILE A 191 2.99 22.20 -16.08
C ILE A 191 3.03 23.26 -17.21
N GLY A 192 1.96 23.39 -18.00
CA GLY A 192 1.89 24.34 -19.11
C GLY A 192 2.70 23.93 -20.34
N LEU A 193 2.95 22.62 -20.49
CA LEU A 193 3.49 22.01 -21.70
C LEU A 193 2.33 21.43 -22.53
N THR A 194 2.29 21.73 -23.83
CA THR A 194 1.38 21.11 -24.79
C THR A 194 2.00 19.83 -25.38
N ARG A 195 1.18 18.81 -25.65
CA ARG A 195 1.63 17.49 -26.18
C ARG A 195 1.97 17.48 -27.68
N GLY A 196 1.81 18.62 -28.38
CA GLY A 196 2.01 18.78 -29.83
C GLY A 196 3.15 19.74 -30.19
N LYS A 197 3.37 19.99 -31.49
CA LYS A 197 4.36 20.97 -31.98
C LYS A 197 4.09 22.32 -31.31
N MET A 198 5.05 22.80 -30.53
CA MET A 198 4.99 24.12 -29.90
C MET A 198 5.31 25.18 -30.94
N ASP A 199 4.61 26.31 -30.84
CA ASP A 199 4.98 27.55 -31.51
C ASP A 199 6.26 28.11 -30.87
N ASP A 200 7.18 28.60 -31.71
CA ASP A 200 8.54 28.96 -31.30
C ASP A 200 8.54 30.10 -30.26
N GLU A 201 7.55 31.00 -30.32
CA GLU A 201 7.35 32.08 -29.33
C GLU A 201 6.98 31.55 -27.93
N MET A 202 6.18 30.48 -27.87
CA MET A 202 5.79 29.85 -26.61
C MET A 202 6.97 29.08 -26.00
N LEU A 203 7.81 28.49 -26.85
CA LEU A 203 9.05 27.83 -26.43
C LEU A 203 10.04 28.84 -25.84
N GLU A 204 10.21 30.00 -26.48
CA GLU A 204 11.10 31.06 -25.98
C GLU A 204 10.63 31.59 -24.62
N LYS A 205 9.32 31.82 -24.45
CA LYS A 205 8.74 32.22 -23.16
C LYS A 205 8.96 31.19 -22.05
N ILE A 206 8.89 29.90 -22.38
CA ILE A 206 9.17 28.79 -21.46
C ILE A 206 10.66 28.69 -21.11
N MET A 207 11.54 28.99 -22.07
CA MET A 207 12.98 29.00 -21.87
C MET A 207 13.43 30.20 -21.03
N ASN A 208 12.80 31.36 -21.23
CA ASN A 208 13.06 32.58 -20.45
C ASN A 208 12.52 32.50 -19.02
N SER A 209 11.52 31.65 -18.76
CA SER A 209 10.94 31.46 -17.43
C SER A 209 11.65 30.42 -16.57
N ARG A 210 12.81 29.88 -16.99
CA ARG A 210 13.48 28.81 -16.26
C ARG A 210 14.11 29.38 -14.98
N PRO A 211 13.85 28.78 -13.80
CA PRO A 211 14.48 29.23 -12.56
C PRO A 211 15.99 29.01 -12.60
N GLU A 212 16.76 30.09 -12.46
CA GLU A 212 18.23 30.10 -12.54
C GLU A 212 18.90 29.10 -11.59
N PHE A 213 18.31 28.86 -10.41
CA PHE A 213 18.82 27.95 -9.40
C PHE A 213 18.65 26.46 -9.73
N ALA A 214 17.66 26.10 -10.57
CA ALA A 214 17.38 24.72 -10.97
C ALA A 214 18.00 24.37 -12.34
N ARG A 215 18.47 25.37 -13.09
CA ARG A 215 19.20 25.16 -14.34
C ARG A 215 20.47 24.38 -14.03
N GLU A 216 20.61 23.20 -14.63
CA GLU A 216 21.89 22.48 -14.59
C GLU A 216 22.92 23.35 -15.31
N LYS A 217 23.81 24.00 -14.53
CA LYS A 217 24.99 24.68 -15.05
C LYS A 217 25.96 23.60 -15.53
N LYS A 218 25.64 22.97 -16.67
CA LYS A 218 26.59 22.11 -17.36
C LYS A 218 27.75 22.99 -17.80
N VAL A 219 28.82 23.02 -17.01
CA VAL A 219 30.15 23.17 -17.59
C VAL A 219 30.28 21.95 -18.49
N MET A 220 30.29 22.13 -19.80
CA MET A 220 30.53 21.03 -20.71
C MET A 220 31.78 20.28 -20.24
N PRO A 221 31.76 18.93 -20.14
CA PRO A 221 32.95 18.18 -19.80
C PRO A 221 34.09 18.58 -20.73
N ARG A 222 35.28 18.85 -20.18
CA ARG A 222 36.49 19.26 -20.91
C ARG A 222 37.02 18.21 -21.91
N ALA A 223 36.22 17.21 -22.29
CA ALA A 223 36.56 16.22 -23.31
C ALA A 223 36.57 16.81 -24.74
N TYR A 224 36.06 18.02 -24.94
CA TYR A 224 36.08 18.73 -26.23
C TYR A 224 36.83 20.07 -26.19
N ARG A 225 37.77 20.25 -25.25
CA ARG A 225 38.77 21.31 -25.40
C ARG A 225 39.88 20.75 -26.27
N GLY A 226 39.65 20.77 -27.59
CA GLY A 226 40.65 20.41 -28.59
C GLY A 226 41.96 21.08 -28.23
N VAL A 227 43.00 20.26 -28.07
CA VAL A 227 44.38 20.69 -27.95
C VAL A 227 44.67 21.49 -29.21
N LYS A 228 44.78 22.82 -29.10
CA LYS A 228 45.47 23.59 -30.13
C LYS A 228 46.93 23.15 -30.07
N ALA A 229 47.31 22.27 -30.99
CA ALA A 229 48.71 22.08 -31.33
C ALA A 229 49.21 23.41 -31.95
N ALA A 230 50.32 23.88 -31.40
CA ALA A 230 51.10 25.01 -31.90
C ALA A 230 51.79 24.67 -33.23
#